data_AF-A0A0F7TH82-F1
#
_entry.id   AF-A0A0F7TH82-F1
#
_cell.length_a   1.000
_cell.length_b   1.000
_cell.length_c   1.000
_cell.angle_alpha   90.00
_cell.angle_beta   90.00
_cell.angle_gamma   90.00
#
_symmetry.space_group_name_H-M   'P 1'
#
loop_
_entity.id
_entity.type
_entity.pdbx_description
1 polymer ?
#
loop_
_entity_poly.entity_id
_entity_poly.type
_entity_poly.pdbx_seq_one_letter_code
_entity_poly.pdbx_strand_id
1 'polypeptide(L)'
;MRLSDAELPGLAVDGGCFLPKHTKSPSMRSFLQRPRFCQPRNLWRISSCSVRNMGSTTTGVLYALSVATSPARSAPEDASAKSHHAKSGYRNPWDSSKDVSPKIAVEILMRRLTGKANVPNTTAPTVPVRKPEFLPSRDTPNLRATWLGHACYYVEFPGGLRALFDPVLEERCGPYNLLGPKRFTDAPCKIKDIPMIDAVFISHNHYDHLSHPGVTEIAKRHPNCHFFVPLGVKSWFKSCGINQVTELDWWDERDITLSPSEQKEAKVEGAGDSASTAAEIKARIGFLPCQHATARTAFDRLQTLWGSWAIESGGKHLYFTGDTGYRAVPELPEGEDDHDPKYDFPICPAFKQVGEFRGPFDLGLIPIGAYAPRHMFSSVHGDPHDAVHIFQDTKCKKALGMHWGTWVLTEEDVLEPPEKLKIALKKFGLPEKGVFDVCDIGESREF
;
A
#
# COMPACT_ATOMS: atom_id res chain seq x y z
N MET A 1 5.12 45.03 58.69
CA MET A 1 4.59 46.17 59.46
C MET A 1 3.97 47.13 58.45
N ARG A 2 2.62 47.16 58.31
CA ARG A 2 1.83 47.83 57.25
C ARG A 2 2.09 47.26 55.82
N LEU A 3 1.15 47.01 54.91
CA LEU A 3 -0.28 47.34 54.63
C LEU A 3 -0.50 48.37 53.50
N SER A 4 -0.95 47.84 52.35
CA SER A 4 -1.88 48.40 51.34
C SER A 4 -1.91 47.39 50.16
N ASP A 5 -3.00 46.74 49.71
CA ASP A 5 -4.36 47.20 49.37
C ASP A 5 -4.35 48.19 48.18
N ALA A 6 -5.18 48.12 47.14
CA ALA A 6 -6.12 47.11 46.58
C ALA A 6 -6.32 47.45 45.04
N GLU A 7 -7.29 47.06 44.20
CA GLU A 7 -8.62 46.37 44.26
C GLU A 7 -8.91 45.59 42.94
N LEU A 8 -10.01 44.82 42.92
CA LEU A 8 -10.84 44.41 41.76
C LEU A 8 -12.31 44.54 42.22
N PRO A 9 -13.31 44.95 41.39
CA PRO A 9 -13.92 44.02 40.42
C PRO A 9 -14.62 44.68 39.20
N GLY A 10 -15.33 43.88 38.38
CA GLY A 10 -16.17 44.39 37.28
C GLY A 10 -16.91 43.30 36.49
N LEU A 11 -17.94 42.67 37.09
CA LEU A 11 -18.82 41.71 36.41
C LEU A 11 -20.11 42.39 35.94
N ALA A 12 -20.56 42.05 34.73
CA ALA A 12 -21.92 42.32 34.27
C ALA A 12 -22.44 41.12 33.48
N VAL A 13 -23.58 40.59 33.88
CA VAL A 13 -24.31 39.51 33.22
C VAL A 13 -25.75 39.99 33.12
N ASP A 14 -26.38 39.83 31.96
CA ASP A 14 -27.82 40.07 31.85
C ASP A 14 -28.45 39.10 30.86
N GLY A 15 -29.71 38.71 31.13
CA GLY A 15 -30.37 37.61 30.42
C GLY A 15 -31.85 37.89 30.19
N GLY A 16 -32.33 37.60 28.97
CA GLY A 16 -33.73 37.81 28.58
C GLY A 16 -34.30 36.57 27.89
N CYS A 17 -35.21 35.86 28.56
CA CYS A 17 -35.89 34.68 28.02
C CYS A 17 -37.37 34.99 27.77
N PHE A 18 -37.86 34.77 26.54
CA PHE A 18 -39.29 34.77 26.24
C PHE A 18 -39.67 33.79 25.13
N LEU A 19 -40.73 33.04 25.38
CA LEU A 19 -41.45 32.10 24.49
C LEU A 19 -42.96 32.27 24.79
N PRO A 20 -43.87 31.59 24.06
CA PRO A 20 -43.99 31.46 22.61
C PRO A 20 -45.40 31.87 22.13
N LYS A 21 -45.66 31.95 20.82
CA LYS A 21 -47.04 31.92 20.27
C LYS A 21 -47.15 31.08 18.99
N HIS A 22 -48.18 30.22 18.94
CA HIS A 22 -48.59 29.48 17.74
C HIS A 22 -49.26 30.43 16.72
N THR A 23 -49.35 30.01 15.44
CA THR A 23 -50.65 29.60 14.84
C THR A 23 -50.53 28.89 13.48
N LYS A 24 -51.21 27.74 13.38
CA LYS A 24 -52.05 27.23 12.27
C LYS A 24 -51.64 27.41 10.80
N SER A 25 -51.57 26.27 10.10
CA SER A 25 -51.89 26.16 8.67
C SER A 25 -53.41 26.26 8.40
N PRO A 26 -53.80 26.48 7.14
CA PRO A 26 -54.91 25.72 6.55
C PRO A 26 -54.53 25.09 5.19
N SER A 27 -55.49 24.45 4.53
CA SER A 27 -55.27 23.58 3.35
C SER A 27 -56.31 23.81 2.23
N MET A 28 -56.20 22.97 1.18
CA MET A 28 -57.23 22.63 0.18
C MET A 28 -57.47 23.49 -1.10
N ARG A 29 -57.05 22.88 -2.22
CA ARG A 29 -57.88 22.47 -3.40
C ARG A 29 -58.55 23.52 -4.32
N SER A 30 -58.05 23.52 -5.56
CA SER A 30 -58.77 23.45 -6.86
C SER A 30 -59.80 24.50 -7.27
N PHE A 31 -59.68 25.01 -8.51
CA PHE A 31 -60.54 24.69 -9.69
C PHE A 31 -59.86 25.35 -10.94
N LEU A 32 -59.43 24.59 -11.96
CA LEU A 32 -60.18 24.22 -13.19
C LEU A 32 -60.57 25.40 -14.12
N GLN A 33 -59.86 25.55 -15.25
CA GLN A 33 -60.44 25.71 -16.60
C GLN A 33 -59.40 25.52 -17.73
N ARG A 34 -59.85 25.28 -18.97
CA ARG A 34 -59.05 25.07 -20.20
C ARG A 34 -59.55 26.00 -21.32
N PRO A 35 -58.71 26.31 -22.32
CA PRO A 35 -59.04 25.92 -23.71
C PRO A 35 -57.92 25.07 -24.36
N ARG A 36 -58.24 23.94 -25.01
CA ARG A 36 -58.44 23.79 -26.48
C ARG A 36 -57.21 24.22 -27.31
N PHE A 37 -56.29 23.30 -27.62
CA PHE A 37 -56.30 22.37 -28.77
C PHE A 37 -56.43 23.03 -30.17
N CYS A 38 -55.31 23.07 -30.89
CA CYS A 38 -55.21 22.87 -32.34
C CYS A 38 -53.94 22.06 -32.62
N GLN A 39 -54.00 21.06 -33.51
CA GLN A 39 -52.82 20.45 -34.14
C GLN A 39 -52.61 21.09 -35.52
N PRO A 40 -51.39 20.99 -36.07
CA PRO A 40 -51.23 20.01 -37.15
C PRO A 40 -50.10 19.00 -36.88
N ARG A 41 -50.13 17.91 -37.65
CA ARG A 41 -49.12 16.84 -37.60
C ARG A 41 -47.85 17.24 -38.36
N ASN A 42 -46.70 16.75 -37.92
CA ASN A 42 -45.60 16.38 -38.82
C ASN A 42 -44.81 15.21 -38.23
N LEU A 43 -44.35 14.30 -39.08
CA LEU A 43 -43.67 13.07 -38.66
C LEU A 43 -42.18 13.33 -38.45
N TRP A 44 -41.66 12.96 -37.28
CA TRP A 44 -40.22 12.81 -37.06
C TRP A 44 -39.85 11.32 -37.09
N ARG A 45 -39.00 10.93 -38.04
CA ARG A 45 -38.32 9.64 -38.01
C ARG A 45 -37.33 9.65 -36.84
N ILE A 46 -37.49 8.74 -35.88
CA ILE A 46 -36.44 8.45 -34.91
C ILE A 46 -35.33 7.71 -35.66
N SER A 47 -34.19 8.37 -35.84
CA SER A 47 -32.99 7.72 -36.37
C SER A 47 -32.33 6.93 -35.25
N SER A 48 -32.35 5.60 -35.35
CA SER A 48 -31.70 4.71 -34.39
C SER A 48 -30.18 4.77 -34.54
N CYS A 49 -29.55 5.72 -33.86
CA CYS A 49 -28.10 5.81 -33.76
C CYS A 49 -27.57 4.59 -32.99
N SER A 50 -27.19 3.55 -33.72
CA SER A 50 -26.63 2.32 -33.15
C SER A 50 -25.25 2.61 -32.58
N VAL A 51 -25.18 2.79 -31.26
CA VAL A 51 -23.92 2.85 -30.52
C VAL A 51 -23.25 1.49 -30.67
N ARG A 52 -22.32 1.38 -31.63
CA ARG A 52 -21.48 0.21 -31.79
C ARG A 52 -20.66 0.05 -30.52
N ASN A 53 -20.93 -1.01 -29.77
CA ASN A 53 -20.06 -1.47 -28.68
C ASN A 53 -18.74 -1.93 -29.32
N MET A 54 -17.79 -1.01 -29.48
CA MET A 54 -16.41 -1.34 -29.82
C MET A 54 -15.75 -1.97 -28.59
N GLY A 55 -15.99 -3.27 -28.41
CA GLY A 55 -15.14 -4.09 -27.57
C GLY A 55 -13.75 -4.13 -28.19
N SER A 56 -12.86 -3.22 -27.75
CA SER A 56 -11.46 -3.23 -28.17
C SER A 56 -10.77 -4.43 -27.55
N THR A 57 -10.87 -5.58 -28.22
CA THR A 57 -9.94 -6.70 -28.04
C THR A 57 -8.61 -6.29 -28.63
N THR A 58 -7.90 -5.41 -27.92
CA THR A 58 -6.53 -5.05 -28.22
C THR A 58 -5.71 -6.31 -27.92
N THR A 59 -5.39 -7.09 -28.97
CA THR A 59 -4.55 -8.29 -28.89
C THR A 59 -3.12 -7.85 -28.58
N GLY A 60 -2.88 -7.50 -27.31
CA GLY A 60 -1.59 -7.05 -26.83
C GLY A 60 -0.57 -8.17 -26.97
N VAL A 61 0.62 -7.81 -27.43
CA VAL A 61 1.75 -8.74 -27.53
C VAL A 61 1.94 -9.42 -26.18
N LEU A 62 1.76 -10.75 -26.16
CA LEU A 62 2.08 -11.57 -25.01
C LEU A 62 3.60 -11.63 -24.85
N TYR A 63 4.06 -11.61 -23.60
CA TYR A 63 5.48 -11.68 -23.25
C TYR A 63 5.74 -12.94 -22.43
N ALA A 64 6.83 -13.63 -22.71
CA ALA A 64 7.30 -14.76 -21.91
C ALA A 64 8.40 -14.28 -20.95
N LEU A 65 8.18 -14.42 -19.64
CA LEU A 65 9.15 -14.02 -18.62
C LEU A 65 10.16 -15.15 -18.36
N SER A 66 11.44 -14.83 -18.49
CA SER A 66 12.57 -15.67 -18.09
C SER A 66 13.27 -15.09 -16.85
N VAL A 67 13.82 -15.96 -16.00
CA VAL A 67 14.50 -15.58 -14.75
C VAL A 67 15.90 -16.20 -14.73
N ALA A 68 16.92 -15.37 -14.57
CA ALA A 68 18.32 -15.77 -14.42
C ALA A 68 18.87 -15.35 -13.04
N THR A 69 19.95 -15.99 -12.61
CA THR A 69 20.78 -15.51 -11.49
C THR A 69 21.53 -14.26 -11.91
N SER A 70 21.38 -13.15 -11.17
CA SER A 70 22.16 -11.93 -11.43
C SER A 70 23.66 -12.17 -11.17
N PRO A 71 24.55 -11.46 -11.87
CA PRO A 71 25.93 -11.26 -11.42
C PRO A 71 25.95 -10.68 -10.00
N ALA A 72 26.81 -11.22 -9.13
CA ALA A 72 26.89 -10.80 -7.74
C ALA A 72 27.29 -9.31 -7.61
N ARG A 73 26.50 -8.56 -6.84
CA ARG A 73 26.87 -7.21 -6.36
C ARG A 73 27.41 -7.28 -4.95
N SER A 74 28.09 -6.21 -4.51
CA SER A 74 28.50 -6.07 -3.12
C SER A 74 27.28 -6.11 -2.18
N ALA A 75 27.51 -6.58 -0.96
CA ALA A 75 26.53 -6.65 0.13
C ALA A 75 27.27 -6.39 1.45
N PRO A 76 26.55 -6.09 2.55
CA PRO A 76 27.15 -5.99 3.88
C PRO A 76 27.94 -7.25 4.27
N GLU A 77 28.99 -7.10 5.07
CA GLU A 77 29.84 -8.23 5.48
C GLU A 77 29.03 -9.31 6.24
N ASP A 78 28.09 -8.88 7.08
CA ASP A 78 27.18 -9.72 7.85
C ASP A 78 26.10 -10.44 7.01
N ALA A 79 25.83 -9.98 5.79
CA ALA A 79 24.91 -10.66 4.87
C ALA A 79 25.38 -12.08 4.52
N SER A 80 26.71 -12.29 4.50
CA SER A 80 27.33 -13.60 4.27
C SER A 80 27.06 -14.61 5.39
N ALA A 81 26.84 -14.13 6.62
CA ALA A 81 26.58 -14.96 7.79
C ALA A 81 25.12 -15.46 7.86
N LYS A 82 24.23 -14.91 7.01
CA LYS A 82 22.79 -15.29 6.91
C LYS A 82 22.11 -15.43 8.28
N SER A 83 22.42 -14.48 9.17
CA SER A 83 22.13 -14.52 10.61
C SER A 83 20.64 -14.58 10.97
N HIS A 84 19.77 -14.22 10.03
CA HIS A 84 18.31 -14.30 10.10
C HIS A 84 17.74 -15.71 9.92
N HIS A 85 18.51 -16.68 9.43
CA HIS A 85 18.13 -18.09 9.47
C HIS A 85 18.24 -18.61 10.91
N ALA A 86 17.21 -19.32 11.38
CA ALA A 86 17.17 -19.92 12.71
C ALA A 86 17.26 -21.46 12.63
N LYS A 87 17.26 -22.15 13.78
CA LYS A 87 17.23 -23.63 13.83
C LYS A 87 15.95 -24.22 13.22
N SER A 88 14.88 -23.42 13.17
CA SER A 88 13.62 -23.67 12.47
C SER A 88 13.05 -22.29 12.12
N GLY A 89 12.66 -22.08 10.87
CA GLY A 89 12.21 -20.79 10.38
C GLY A 89 13.29 -19.70 10.43
N TYR A 90 12.85 -18.46 10.62
CA TYR A 90 13.65 -17.24 10.52
C TYR A 90 13.54 -16.41 11.80
N ARG A 91 14.35 -15.35 11.91
CA ARG A 91 14.35 -14.39 13.03
C ARG A 91 14.88 -13.03 12.56
N ASN A 92 14.53 -11.96 13.25
CA ASN A 92 15.27 -10.70 13.14
C ASN A 92 16.63 -10.87 13.86
N PRO A 93 17.76 -10.51 13.24
CA PRO A 93 19.09 -10.67 13.84
C PRO A 93 19.56 -9.43 14.64
N TRP A 94 18.80 -8.34 14.66
CA TRP A 94 19.21 -7.04 15.20
C TRP A 94 18.61 -6.74 16.59
N ASP A 95 19.37 -6.05 17.45
CA ASP A 95 18.92 -5.62 18.78
C ASP A 95 17.75 -4.62 18.76
N SER A 96 17.49 -4.00 17.62
CA SER A 96 16.32 -3.17 17.32
C SER A 96 15.01 -3.94 17.23
N SER A 97 15.06 -5.28 17.20
CA SER A 97 13.88 -6.14 17.26
C SER A 97 13.65 -6.65 18.69
N LYS A 98 12.39 -6.87 19.04
CA LYS A 98 11.96 -7.64 20.21
C LYS A 98 10.89 -8.63 19.77
N ASP A 99 10.92 -9.84 20.33
CA ASP A 99 9.87 -10.82 20.04
C ASP A 99 8.52 -10.32 20.56
N VAL A 100 7.53 -10.31 19.68
CA VAL A 100 6.13 -10.01 20.04
C VAL A 100 5.66 -11.05 21.05
N SER A 101 5.61 -10.63 22.31
CA SER A 101 5.25 -11.48 23.46
C SER A 101 3.87 -12.10 23.26
N PRO A 102 3.68 -13.41 23.53
CA PRO A 102 2.35 -14.04 23.52
C PRO A 102 1.32 -13.36 24.44
N LYS A 103 1.78 -12.55 25.41
CA LYS A 103 0.92 -11.71 26.26
C LYS A 103 0.19 -10.60 25.49
N ILE A 104 0.64 -10.19 24.30
CA ILE A 104 0.03 -9.11 23.51
C ILE A 104 -1.47 -9.34 23.25
N ALA A 105 -1.89 -10.59 23.03
CA ALA A 105 -3.30 -10.94 22.81
C ALA A 105 -4.14 -10.75 24.08
N VAL A 106 -3.56 -11.03 25.25
CA VAL A 106 -4.17 -10.77 26.56
C VAL A 106 -4.21 -9.26 26.82
N GLU A 107 -3.15 -8.54 26.46
CA GLU A 107 -3.06 -7.09 26.63
C GLU A 107 -4.08 -6.34 25.76
N ILE A 108 -4.19 -6.67 24.47
CA ILE A 108 -5.24 -6.14 23.56
C ILE A 108 -6.63 -6.38 24.15
N LEU A 109 -6.90 -7.57 24.69
CA LEU A 109 -8.17 -7.88 25.34
C LEU A 109 -8.39 -7.03 26.60
N MET A 110 -7.38 -6.88 27.46
CA MET A 110 -7.47 -6.08 28.68
C MET A 110 -7.60 -4.59 28.39
N ARG A 111 -6.90 -4.04 27.39
CA ARG A 111 -7.06 -2.66 26.92
C ARG A 111 -8.50 -2.39 26.47
N ARG A 112 -9.10 -3.32 25.72
CA ARG A 112 -10.52 -3.24 25.30
C ARG A 112 -11.49 -3.34 26.49
N LEU A 113 -11.29 -4.29 27.40
CA LEU A 113 -12.14 -4.47 28.59
C LEU A 113 -12.05 -3.31 29.59
N THR A 114 -10.91 -2.62 29.65
CA THR A 114 -10.70 -1.45 30.53
C THR A 114 -10.99 -0.10 29.87
N GLY A 115 -11.42 -0.07 28.61
CA GLY A 115 -11.66 1.17 27.87
C GLY A 115 -10.40 1.97 27.53
N LYS A 116 -9.21 1.37 27.66
CA LYS A 116 -7.91 1.96 27.29
C LYS A 116 -7.55 1.79 25.81
N ALA A 117 -8.21 0.89 25.10
CA ALA A 117 -8.00 0.73 23.67
C ALA A 117 -8.73 1.83 22.89
N ASN A 118 -8.06 2.52 21.97
CA ASN A 118 -8.78 3.34 21.00
C ASN A 118 -9.56 2.45 20.01
N VAL A 119 -10.64 2.99 19.45
CA VAL A 119 -11.42 2.37 18.37
C VAL A 119 -11.51 3.39 17.23
N PRO A 120 -10.56 3.35 16.27
CA PRO A 120 -10.44 4.35 15.22
C PRO A 120 -11.75 4.62 14.48
N ASN A 121 -12.12 5.90 14.37
CA ASN A 121 -13.36 6.29 13.70
C ASN A 121 -13.26 6.08 12.19
N THR A 122 -14.00 5.10 11.66
CA THR A 122 -14.05 4.78 10.22
C THR A 122 -15.17 5.50 9.45
N THR A 123 -15.87 6.47 10.06
CA THR A 123 -16.90 7.26 9.36
C THR A 123 -16.27 8.39 8.53
N ALA A 124 -16.93 8.81 7.45
CA ALA A 124 -16.41 9.82 6.54
C ALA A 124 -16.32 11.22 7.21
N PRO A 125 -15.30 12.05 6.89
CA PRO A 125 -14.31 11.86 5.83
C PRO A 125 -13.19 10.87 6.19
N THR A 126 -12.94 9.93 5.28
CA THR A 126 -11.79 9.02 5.27
C THR A 126 -10.92 9.33 4.05
N VAL A 127 -9.90 8.50 3.77
CA VAL A 127 -9.07 8.62 2.56
C VAL A 127 -9.96 8.55 1.32
N PRO A 128 -9.89 9.51 0.38
CA PRO A 128 -10.71 9.47 -0.82
C PRO A 128 -10.36 8.24 -1.69
N VAL A 129 -11.38 7.67 -2.31
CA VAL A 129 -11.25 6.59 -3.29
C VAL A 129 -11.64 7.11 -4.66
N ARG A 130 -10.76 6.96 -5.64
CA ARG A 130 -10.97 7.33 -7.04
C ARG A 130 -10.72 6.12 -7.94
N LYS A 131 -11.30 6.12 -9.14
CA LYS A 131 -11.05 5.06 -10.12
C LYS A 131 -9.61 5.20 -10.65
N PRO A 132 -8.80 4.11 -10.71
CA PRO A 132 -7.48 4.14 -11.32
C PRO A 132 -7.53 4.44 -12.82
N GLU A 133 -6.53 5.19 -13.26
CA GLU A 133 -6.18 5.37 -14.66
C GLU A 133 -4.85 4.62 -14.88
N PHE A 134 -4.91 3.50 -15.61
CA PHE A 134 -3.73 2.72 -16.02
C PHE A 134 -3.33 3.12 -17.44
N LEU A 135 -2.04 3.01 -17.78
CA LEU A 135 -1.59 3.34 -19.14
C LEU A 135 -2.17 2.34 -20.16
N PRO A 136 -2.62 2.79 -21.35
CA PRO A 136 -3.18 1.91 -22.38
C PRO A 136 -2.12 1.08 -23.10
N SER A 137 -0.84 1.35 -22.86
CA SER A 137 0.31 0.67 -23.46
C SER A 137 1.46 0.54 -22.46
N ARG A 138 2.56 -0.10 -22.90
CA ARG A 138 3.79 -0.22 -22.12
C ARG A 138 4.66 1.04 -22.14
N ASP A 139 4.40 1.96 -23.06
CA ASP A 139 5.19 3.17 -23.28
C ASP A 139 4.96 4.22 -22.19
N THR A 140 6.05 4.73 -21.60
CA THR A 140 6.07 5.84 -20.63
C THR A 140 7.51 6.34 -20.46
N PRO A 141 7.77 7.66 -20.38
CA PRO A 141 9.08 8.19 -20.02
C PRO A 141 9.36 8.13 -18.51
N ASN A 142 8.31 8.02 -17.68
CA ASN A 142 8.37 8.18 -16.23
C ASN A 142 8.07 6.87 -15.49
N LEU A 143 8.65 6.71 -14.29
CA LEU A 143 8.23 5.68 -13.35
C LEU A 143 6.89 6.09 -12.76
N ARG A 144 5.84 5.30 -12.97
CA ARG A 144 4.49 5.66 -12.56
C ARG A 144 3.96 4.68 -11.53
N ALA A 145 3.52 5.16 -10.37
CA ALA A 145 3.02 4.35 -9.28
C ALA A 145 1.56 4.71 -8.96
N THR A 146 0.69 3.69 -8.97
CA THR A 146 -0.72 3.77 -8.61
C THR A 146 -0.93 3.09 -7.26
N TRP A 147 -1.42 3.81 -6.26
CA TRP A 147 -1.81 3.20 -4.99
C TRP A 147 -3.19 2.55 -5.13
N LEU A 148 -3.35 1.29 -4.73
CA LEU A 148 -4.62 0.57 -4.79
C LEU A 148 -5.26 0.34 -3.40
N GLY A 149 -4.66 0.91 -2.36
CA GLY A 149 -5.03 0.74 -0.95
C GLY A 149 -4.03 -0.14 -0.20
N HIS A 150 -3.91 0.08 1.11
CA HIS A 150 -3.01 -0.62 2.02
C HIS A 150 -1.55 -0.62 1.52
N ALA A 151 -0.89 -1.78 1.42
CA ALA A 151 0.42 -1.94 0.76
C ALA A 151 0.33 -2.21 -0.75
N CYS A 152 -0.88 -2.36 -1.31
CA CYS A 152 -1.06 -2.71 -2.73
C CYS A 152 -0.72 -1.54 -3.65
N TYR A 153 0.32 -1.71 -4.46
CA TYR A 153 0.76 -0.74 -5.46
C TYR A 153 0.92 -1.41 -6.82
N TYR A 154 0.41 -0.76 -7.87
CA TYR A 154 0.69 -1.10 -9.27
C TYR A 154 1.72 -0.11 -9.81
N VAL A 155 2.79 -0.58 -10.44
CA VAL A 155 3.92 0.25 -10.88
C VAL A 155 4.29 -0.02 -12.33
N GLU A 156 4.37 1.06 -13.09
CA GLU A 156 4.58 1.08 -14.53
C GLU A 156 5.96 1.72 -14.82
N PHE A 157 6.92 0.91 -15.25
CA PHE A 157 8.29 1.36 -15.51
C PHE A 157 8.47 1.82 -16.96
N PRO A 158 9.39 2.78 -17.24
CA PRO A 158 9.78 3.17 -18.61
C PRO A 158 10.36 2.02 -19.44
N GLY A 159 10.93 1.00 -18.78
CA GLY A 159 11.42 -0.21 -19.44
C GLY A 159 10.30 -1.11 -19.97
N GLY A 160 9.03 -0.73 -19.80
CA GLY A 160 7.85 -1.50 -20.23
C GLY A 160 7.32 -2.49 -19.20
N LEU A 161 8.04 -2.74 -18.10
CA LEU A 161 7.62 -3.63 -17.01
C LEU A 161 6.36 -3.09 -16.31
N ARG A 162 5.43 -3.99 -15.95
CA ARG A 162 4.21 -3.74 -15.19
C ARG A 162 4.18 -4.64 -13.94
N ALA A 163 4.55 -4.04 -12.82
CA ALA A 163 4.72 -4.70 -11.53
C ALA A 163 3.51 -4.48 -10.61
N LEU A 164 3.22 -5.45 -9.74
CA LEU A 164 2.18 -5.34 -8.72
C LEU A 164 2.71 -5.86 -7.37
N PHE A 165 2.56 -5.08 -6.31
CA PHE A 165 3.08 -5.39 -4.97
C PHE A 165 1.93 -5.74 -4.03
N ASP A 166 2.13 -6.74 -3.16
CA ASP A 166 1.22 -7.18 -2.07
C ASP A 166 -0.30 -7.07 -2.41
N PRO A 167 -0.78 -7.84 -3.42
CA PRO A 167 -2.05 -7.57 -4.09
C PRO A 167 -3.27 -8.09 -3.34
N VAL A 168 -3.72 -7.33 -2.33
CA VAL A 168 -4.99 -7.57 -1.62
C VAL A 168 -5.96 -6.41 -1.87
N LEU A 169 -7.06 -6.71 -2.54
CA LEU A 169 -8.11 -5.75 -2.92
C LEU A 169 -9.48 -6.11 -2.32
N GLU A 170 -9.59 -7.26 -1.66
CA GLU A 170 -10.83 -7.85 -1.19
C GLU A 170 -11.41 -7.14 0.05
N GLU A 171 -12.66 -7.45 0.40
CA GLU A 171 -13.38 -6.77 1.49
C GLU A 171 -12.76 -7.01 2.87
N ARG A 172 -12.09 -8.15 3.08
CA ARG A 172 -11.43 -8.54 4.33
C ARG A 172 -10.06 -9.14 4.12
N CYS A 173 -9.13 -8.82 5.01
CA CYS A 173 -7.85 -9.49 5.13
C CYS A 173 -7.93 -10.61 6.18
N GLY A 174 -8.01 -11.87 5.73
CA GLY A 174 -7.99 -13.03 6.62
C GLY A 174 -8.18 -14.37 5.92
N PRO A 175 -8.30 -15.48 6.67
CA PRO A 175 -8.58 -16.81 6.12
C PRO A 175 -9.77 -16.81 5.14
N TYR A 176 -9.46 -17.14 3.87
CA TYR A 176 -10.39 -17.13 2.73
C TYR A 176 -11.15 -15.81 2.51
N ASN A 177 -10.65 -14.71 3.08
CA ASN A 177 -11.27 -13.38 3.13
C ASN A 177 -12.69 -13.38 3.74
N LEU A 178 -13.00 -14.39 4.57
CA LEU A 178 -14.24 -14.50 5.35
C LEU A 178 -14.10 -13.97 6.77
N LEU A 179 -12.89 -14.09 7.34
CA LEU A 179 -12.52 -13.63 8.68
C LEU A 179 -11.58 -12.42 8.59
N GLY A 180 -11.28 -11.81 9.74
CA GLY A 180 -10.36 -10.67 9.85
C GLY A 180 -11.02 -9.30 9.60
N PRO A 181 -10.24 -8.20 9.70
CA PRO A 181 -10.71 -6.83 9.52
C PRO A 181 -11.44 -6.62 8.18
N LYS A 182 -12.49 -5.80 8.18
CA LYS A 182 -13.16 -5.32 6.96
C LYS A 182 -12.57 -3.98 6.54
N ARG A 183 -12.39 -3.75 5.24
CA ARG A 183 -11.94 -2.45 4.71
C ARG A 183 -12.99 -1.37 4.91
N PHE A 184 -12.56 -0.17 5.30
CA PHE A 184 -13.45 0.98 5.52
C PHE A 184 -13.49 1.95 4.34
N THR A 185 -12.49 1.89 3.45
CA THR A 185 -12.52 2.49 2.12
C THR A 185 -12.86 1.42 1.08
N ASP A 186 -13.54 1.79 -0.01
CA ASP A 186 -13.81 0.84 -1.11
C ASP A 186 -12.54 0.43 -1.87
N ALA A 187 -12.63 -0.67 -2.63
CA ALA A 187 -11.56 -1.05 -3.56
C ALA A 187 -11.65 -0.18 -4.83
N PRO A 188 -10.55 0.50 -5.26
CA PRO A 188 -10.59 1.44 -6.38
C PRO A 188 -10.80 0.74 -7.73
N CYS A 189 -10.39 -0.53 -7.82
CA CYS A 189 -10.62 -1.42 -8.97
C CYS A 189 -10.69 -2.89 -8.49
N LYS A 190 -10.89 -3.82 -9.43
CA LYS A 190 -10.69 -5.26 -9.21
C LYS A 190 -9.49 -5.72 -10.05
N ILE A 191 -8.89 -6.88 -9.72
CA ILE A 191 -7.78 -7.47 -10.48
C ILE A 191 -8.09 -7.52 -11.99
N LYS A 192 -9.34 -7.85 -12.36
CA LYS A 192 -9.84 -7.88 -13.75
C LYS A 192 -9.77 -6.55 -14.53
N ASP A 193 -9.58 -5.42 -13.85
CA ASP A 193 -9.54 -4.08 -14.42
C ASP A 193 -8.11 -3.56 -14.59
N ILE A 194 -7.10 -4.28 -14.06
CA ILE A 194 -5.67 -4.03 -14.27
C ILE A 194 -5.29 -4.64 -15.63
N PRO A 195 -4.74 -3.86 -16.59
CA PRO A 195 -4.62 -4.33 -17.98
C PRO A 195 -3.48 -5.34 -18.19
N MET A 196 -2.37 -5.20 -17.47
CA MET A 196 -1.16 -6.01 -17.64
C MET A 196 -0.51 -6.23 -16.27
N ILE A 197 -0.12 -7.47 -15.96
CA ILE A 197 0.68 -7.79 -14.77
C ILE A 197 1.77 -8.77 -15.23
N ASP A 198 3.01 -8.32 -15.19
CA ASP A 198 4.19 -9.10 -15.59
C ASP A 198 4.77 -9.87 -14.40
N ALA A 199 4.86 -9.18 -13.27
CA ALA A 199 5.46 -9.70 -12.07
C ALA A 199 4.69 -9.23 -10.82
N VAL A 200 4.47 -10.16 -9.90
CA VAL A 200 3.92 -9.88 -8.57
C VAL A 200 5.01 -10.03 -7.53
N PHE A 201 5.14 -9.07 -6.63
CA PHE A 201 6.12 -9.05 -5.55
C PHE A 201 5.39 -9.15 -4.22
N ILE A 202 5.73 -10.17 -3.43
CA ILE A 202 5.16 -10.42 -2.10
C ILE A 202 6.22 -10.11 -1.05
N SER A 203 5.98 -9.17 -0.13
CA SER A 203 6.94 -8.85 0.95
C SER A 203 7.01 -9.95 2.01
N HIS A 204 5.86 -10.48 2.41
CA HIS A 204 5.74 -11.46 3.49
C HIS A 204 4.37 -12.17 3.43
N ASN A 205 4.09 -13.06 4.38
CA ASN A 205 2.98 -14.01 4.27
C ASN A 205 1.65 -13.63 4.97
N HIS A 206 1.47 -12.42 5.51
CA HIS A 206 0.22 -12.04 6.18
C HIS A 206 -0.98 -11.92 5.20
N TYR A 207 -2.20 -11.85 5.73
CA TYR A 207 -3.42 -11.98 4.91
C TYR A 207 -3.82 -10.71 4.14
N ASP A 208 -3.35 -9.56 4.60
CA ASP A 208 -3.46 -8.23 4.00
C ASP A 208 -2.36 -7.94 2.95
N HIS A 209 -1.39 -8.85 2.80
CA HIS A 209 -0.34 -8.79 1.78
C HIS A 209 -0.41 -9.96 0.79
N LEU A 210 -0.86 -11.14 1.25
CA LEU A 210 -0.95 -12.36 0.46
C LEU A 210 -2.37 -12.97 0.50
N SER A 211 -3.25 -12.51 -0.39
CA SER A 211 -4.59 -13.07 -0.59
C SER A 211 -4.57 -14.30 -1.51
N HIS A 212 -5.26 -15.37 -1.10
CA HIS A 212 -5.45 -16.58 -1.91
C HIS A 212 -6.27 -16.33 -3.20
N PRO A 213 -7.53 -15.84 -3.13
CA PRO A 213 -8.30 -15.56 -4.34
C PRO A 213 -7.65 -14.48 -5.21
N GLY A 214 -6.97 -13.49 -4.63
CA GLY A 214 -6.20 -12.48 -5.35
C GLY A 214 -5.13 -13.08 -6.26
N VAL A 215 -4.16 -13.83 -5.71
CA VAL A 215 -3.11 -14.46 -6.54
C VAL A 215 -3.65 -15.50 -7.52
N THR A 216 -4.75 -16.18 -7.17
CA THR A 216 -5.43 -17.13 -8.06
C THR A 216 -6.11 -16.43 -9.24
N GLU A 217 -6.74 -15.26 -9.04
CA GLU A 217 -7.31 -14.48 -10.13
C GLU A 217 -6.20 -13.88 -11.02
N ILE A 218 -5.10 -13.38 -10.43
CA ILE A 218 -3.94 -12.88 -11.19
C ILE A 218 -3.38 -13.99 -12.09
N ALA A 219 -3.02 -15.16 -11.52
CA ALA A 219 -2.45 -16.27 -12.28
C ALA A 219 -3.39 -16.81 -13.37
N LYS A 220 -4.71 -16.71 -13.18
CA LYS A 220 -5.72 -17.08 -14.18
C LYS A 220 -5.87 -16.06 -15.31
N ARG A 221 -5.66 -14.77 -15.05
CA ARG A 221 -5.80 -13.69 -16.04
C ARG A 221 -4.52 -13.36 -16.80
N HIS A 222 -3.40 -13.46 -16.11
CA HIS A 222 -2.07 -13.16 -16.61
C HIS A 222 -1.22 -14.44 -16.48
N PRO A 223 -1.43 -15.45 -17.35
CA PRO A 223 -0.80 -16.77 -17.21
C PRO A 223 0.73 -16.75 -17.32
N ASN A 224 1.29 -15.67 -17.89
CA ASN A 224 2.73 -15.45 -18.00
C ASN A 224 3.29 -14.61 -16.83
N CYS A 225 2.44 -14.19 -15.89
CA CYS A 225 2.86 -13.44 -14.70
C CYS A 225 3.71 -14.32 -13.80
N HIS A 226 4.82 -13.76 -13.29
CA HIS A 226 5.74 -14.47 -12.41
C HIS A 226 5.73 -13.88 -10.99
N PHE A 227 5.59 -14.75 -9.99
CA PHE A 227 5.53 -14.36 -8.59
C PHE A 227 6.93 -14.40 -7.97
N PHE A 228 7.34 -13.29 -7.34
CA PHE A 228 8.58 -13.17 -6.57
C PHE A 228 8.21 -13.09 -5.09
N VAL A 229 8.73 -14.03 -4.32
CA VAL A 229 8.29 -14.29 -2.94
C VAL A 229 9.48 -14.52 -2.00
N PRO A 230 9.29 -14.39 -0.67
CA PRO A 230 10.32 -14.75 0.31
C PRO A 230 10.52 -16.27 0.39
N LEU A 231 11.67 -16.71 0.89
CA LEU A 231 11.94 -18.13 1.18
C LEU A 231 10.80 -18.82 1.96
N GLY A 232 10.46 -20.03 1.53
CA GLY A 232 9.42 -20.87 2.14
C GLY A 232 8.01 -20.62 1.59
N VAL A 233 7.69 -19.39 1.15
CA VAL A 233 6.35 -19.02 0.64
C VAL A 233 6.03 -19.73 -0.68
N LYS A 234 7.05 -20.10 -1.47
CA LYS A 234 6.89 -20.86 -2.73
C LYS A 234 6.22 -22.22 -2.57
N SER A 235 6.32 -22.86 -1.41
CA SER A 235 5.60 -24.10 -1.11
C SER A 235 4.08 -23.90 -1.11
N TRP A 236 3.61 -22.78 -0.54
CA TRP A 236 2.21 -22.40 -0.49
C TRP A 236 1.67 -22.06 -1.89
N PHE A 237 2.41 -21.29 -2.70
CA PHE A 237 2.03 -21.00 -4.09
C PHE A 237 1.83 -22.28 -4.94
N LYS A 238 2.71 -23.27 -4.78
CA LYS A 238 2.54 -24.58 -5.43
C LYS A 238 1.27 -25.30 -4.97
N SER A 239 0.91 -25.21 -3.68
CA SER A 239 -0.35 -25.78 -3.17
C SER A 239 -1.60 -25.12 -3.75
N CYS A 240 -1.49 -23.84 -4.16
CA CYS A 240 -2.51 -23.10 -4.91
C CYS A 240 -2.52 -23.40 -6.42
N GLY A 241 -1.64 -24.29 -6.91
CA GLY A 241 -1.47 -24.61 -8.34
C GLY A 241 -0.61 -23.62 -9.13
N ILE A 242 0.00 -22.62 -8.47
CA ILE A 242 0.79 -21.57 -9.12
C ILE A 242 2.26 -22.00 -9.16
N ASN A 243 2.76 -22.27 -10.37
CA ASN A 243 4.13 -22.78 -10.60
C ASN A 243 5.14 -21.70 -11.03
N GLN A 244 4.67 -20.59 -11.61
CA GLN A 244 5.49 -19.44 -12.03
C GLN A 244 5.93 -18.61 -10.83
N VAL A 245 6.80 -19.17 -9.98
CA VAL A 245 7.20 -18.57 -8.71
C VAL A 245 8.70 -18.75 -8.42
N THR A 246 9.38 -17.67 -8.07
CA THR A 246 10.76 -17.65 -7.58
C THR A 246 10.76 -17.21 -6.13
N GLU A 247 11.39 -18.00 -5.26
CA GLU A 247 11.70 -17.57 -3.90
C GLU A 247 13.11 -16.98 -3.83
N LEU A 248 13.28 -15.94 -3.02
CA LEU A 248 14.54 -15.25 -2.77
C LEU A 248 14.80 -15.14 -1.28
N ASP A 249 16.08 -15.10 -0.93
CA ASP A 249 16.59 -14.81 0.42
C ASP A 249 17.08 -13.36 0.51
N TRP A 250 17.39 -12.87 1.70
CA TRP A 250 17.97 -11.52 1.83
C TRP A 250 19.30 -11.42 1.08
N TRP A 251 19.41 -10.34 0.29
CA TRP A 251 20.50 -10.00 -0.63
C TRP A 251 20.61 -10.89 -1.88
N ASP A 252 19.66 -11.80 -2.11
CA ASP A 252 19.54 -12.50 -3.40
C ASP A 252 19.02 -11.55 -4.49
N GLU A 253 19.58 -11.68 -5.71
CA GLU A 253 19.13 -10.95 -6.89
C GLU A 253 18.86 -11.89 -8.07
N ARG A 254 17.90 -11.51 -8.91
CA ARG A 254 17.55 -12.20 -10.17
C ARG A 254 17.39 -11.18 -11.30
N ASP A 255 17.97 -11.50 -12.45
CA ASP A 255 17.80 -10.73 -13.67
C ASP A 255 16.65 -11.35 -14.47
N ILE A 256 15.65 -10.55 -14.83
CA ILE A 256 14.51 -10.99 -15.61
C ILE A 256 14.56 -10.38 -17.01
N THR A 257 14.23 -11.20 -18.00
CA THR A 257 13.97 -10.74 -19.37
C THR A 257 12.61 -11.23 -19.80
N LEU A 258 11.73 -10.31 -20.17
CA LEU A 258 10.49 -10.62 -20.86
C LEU A 258 10.72 -10.39 -22.35
N SER A 259 10.70 -11.48 -23.11
CA SER A 259 10.78 -11.43 -24.57
C SER A 259 9.37 -11.56 -25.17
N PRO A 260 9.05 -10.89 -26.29
CA PRO A 260 7.79 -11.08 -27.00
C PRO A 260 7.61 -12.56 -27.39
N SER A 261 6.45 -13.15 -27.12
CA SER A 261 6.16 -14.50 -27.59
C SER A 261 5.70 -14.45 -29.04
N GLU A 262 6.38 -15.17 -29.94
CA GLU A 262 5.91 -15.38 -31.31
C GLU A 262 4.56 -16.14 -31.30
N GLN A 263 3.46 -15.42 -31.48
CA GLN A 263 2.19 -16.06 -31.80
C GLN A 263 2.25 -16.59 -33.23
N LYS A 264 2.16 -17.91 -33.40
CA LYS A 264 1.94 -18.58 -34.68
C LYS A 264 0.50 -18.39 -35.18
N GLU A 265 0.07 -17.15 -35.36
CA GLU A 265 -1.13 -16.86 -36.14
C GLU A 265 -0.78 -16.86 -37.63
N ALA A 266 -1.66 -17.46 -38.43
CA ALA A 266 -1.41 -17.61 -39.87
C ALA A 266 -1.50 -16.24 -40.55
N LYS A 267 -0.46 -15.87 -41.31
CA LYS A 267 -0.44 -14.63 -42.09
C LYS A 267 -1.64 -14.56 -43.04
N VAL A 268 -2.57 -13.66 -42.75
CA VAL A 268 -3.45 -13.06 -43.75
C VAL A 268 -2.79 -11.76 -44.18
N GLU A 269 -2.50 -11.61 -45.46
CA GLU A 269 -1.80 -10.42 -45.97
C GLU A 269 -2.76 -9.22 -45.99
N GLY A 270 -2.48 -8.22 -45.15
CA GLY A 270 -3.24 -6.99 -45.01
C GLY A 270 -2.29 -5.80 -44.88
N ALA A 271 -2.64 -4.67 -45.53
CA ALA A 271 -1.72 -3.55 -45.73
C ALA A 271 -1.24 -2.91 -44.42
N GLY A 272 0.03 -2.50 -44.44
CA GLY A 272 0.79 -2.09 -43.27
C GLY A 272 0.26 -0.89 -42.48
N ASP A 273 0.65 -0.90 -41.22
CA ASP A 273 0.77 0.28 -40.37
C ASP A 273 2.07 0.14 -39.55
N SER A 274 2.51 1.21 -38.88
CA SER A 274 3.82 1.25 -38.18
C SER A 274 3.84 0.43 -36.87
N ALA A 275 3.83 -0.90 -36.99
CA ALA A 275 3.95 -1.82 -35.86
C ALA A 275 5.30 -1.63 -35.14
N SER A 276 5.25 -1.01 -33.95
CA SER A 276 6.37 -0.96 -33.01
C SER A 276 6.84 -2.38 -32.72
N THR A 277 8.08 -2.70 -33.13
CA THR A 277 8.68 -4.00 -32.86
C THR A 277 8.86 -4.16 -31.36
N ALA A 278 8.04 -5.01 -30.74
CA ALA A 278 8.05 -5.25 -29.31
C ALA A 278 9.48 -5.56 -28.83
N ALA A 279 10.01 -4.72 -27.95
CA ALA A 279 11.37 -4.82 -27.45
C ALA A 279 11.44 -5.77 -26.24
N GLU A 280 12.62 -6.31 -25.96
CA GLU A 280 12.84 -7.05 -24.70
C GLU A 280 12.77 -6.11 -23.50
N ILE A 281 11.89 -6.42 -22.56
CA ILE A 281 11.79 -5.73 -21.27
C ILE A 281 12.78 -6.41 -20.32
N LYS A 282 13.67 -5.64 -19.70
CA LYS A 282 14.68 -6.14 -18.76
C LYS A 282 14.57 -5.45 -17.42
N ALA A 283 14.76 -6.22 -16.35
CA ALA A 283 14.81 -5.71 -14.99
C ALA A 283 15.70 -6.56 -14.09
N ARG A 284 16.23 -5.95 -13.02
CA ARG A 284 16.87 -6.64 -11.90
C ARG A 284 15.97 -6.56 -10.68
N ILE A 285 15.78 -7.71 -10.05
CA ILE A 285 14.92 -7.94 -8.88
C ILE A 285 15.82 -8.33 -7.71
N GLY A 286 15.92 -7.49 -6.68
CA GLY A 286 16.61 -7.81 -5.43
C GLY A 286 15.63 -7.98 -4.28
N PHE A 287 15.80 -9.03 -3.47
CA PHE A 287 15.09 -9.18 -2.20
C PHE A 287 15.99 -8.76 -1.05
N LEU A 288 15.47 -7.91 -0.16
CA LEU A 288 16.26 -7.13 0.78
C LEU A 288 15.70 -7.25 2.21
N PRO A 289 16.53 -7.04 3.24
CA PRO A 289 16.09 -7.13 4.63
C PRO A 289 15.02 -6.09 5.00
N CYS A 290 14.17 -6.46 5.96
CA CYS A 290 13.39 -5.55 6.79
C CYS A 290 13.11 -6.23 8.16
N GLN A 291 12.61 -5.49 9.14
CA GLN A 291 12.36 -5.97 10.50
C GLN A 291 10.86 -6.21 10.74
N HIS A 292 10.40 -7.44 10.48
CA HIS A 292 9.01 -7.83 10.61
C HIS A 292 8.86 -9.26 11.18
N ALA A 293 7.71 -9.90 10.97
CA ALA A 293 7.44 -11.30 11.34
C ALA A 293 6.50 -11.95 10.30
N THR A 294 6.22 -13.26 10.46
CA THR A 294 5.28 -14.01 9.60
C THR A 294 4.42 -14.97 10.41
N ALA A 295 3.17 -15.18 9.98
CA ALA A 295 2.25 -16.25 10.39
C ALA A 295 0.96 -16.22 9.54
N ARG A 296 0.44 -17.38 9.11
CA ARG A 296 -0.94 -17.52 8.58
C ARG A 296 -1.85 -18.35 9.47
N THR A 297 -1.30 -19.00 10.48
CA THR A 297 -1.96 -19.93 11.40
C THR A 297 -1.42 -19.75 12.82
N ALA A 298 -1.93 -20.53 13.78
CA ALA A 298 -1.37 -20.58 15.13
C ALA A 298 -0.01 -21.31 15.23
N PHE A 299 0.48 -21.95 14.15
CA PHE A 299 1.58 -22.91 14.21
C PHE A 299 2.73 -22.68 13.21
N ASP A 300 2.60 -21.71 12.29
CA ASP A 300 3.62 -21.39 11.27
C ASP A 300 4.35 -20.07 11.53
N ARG A 301 4.32 -19.56 12.78
CA ARG A 301 4.99 -18.30 13.13
C ARG A 301 6.50 -18.38 12.81
N LEU A 302 7.00 -17.37 12.11
CA LEU A 302 8.36 -17.25 11.59
C LEU A 302 8.82 -18.37 10.63
N GLN A 303 7.92 -19.24 10.12
CA GLN A 303 8.32 -20.37 9.24
C GLN A 303 8.56 -19.96 7.78
N THR A 304 8.18 -18.75 7.37
CA THR A 304 8.58 -18.16 6.08
C THR A 304 9.26 -16.82 6.29
N LEU A 305 10.11 -16.42 5.35
CA LEU A 305 10.82 -15.14 5.42
C LEU A 305 9.87 -13.95 5.12
N TRP A 306 10.32 -12.74 5.45
CA TRP A 306 9.73 -11.44 5.16
C TRP A 306 10.82 -10.52 4.60
N GLY A 307 10.48 -9.45 3.88
CA GLY A 307 11.49 -8.54 3.36
C GLY A 307 10.95 -7.43 2.46
N SER A 308 11.88 -6.59 2.01
CA SER A 308 11.69 -5.50 1.07
C SER A 308 12.15 -5.89 -0.34
N TRP A 309 11.72 -5.15 -1.37
CA TRP A 309 12.07 -5.39 -2.78
C TRP A 309 12.77 -4.17 -3.39
N ALA A 310 13.83 -4.42 -4.16
CA ALA A 310 14.47 -3.45 -5.04
C ALA A 310 14.27 -3.85 -6.51
N ILE A 311 13.80 -2.92 -7.33
CA ILE A 311 13.41 -3.18 -8.73
C ILE A 311 14.05 -2.14 -9.65
N GLU A 312 15.01 -2.57 -10.47
CA GLU A 312 15.67 -1.73 -11.47
C GLU A 312 15.12 -2.06 -12.85
N SER A 313 14.45 -1.12 -13.53
CA SER A 313 14.00 -1.30 -14.92
C SER A 313 13.88 0.03 -15.66
N GLY A 314 14.27 0.05 -16.94
CA GLY A 314 14.19 1.26 -17.77
C GLY A 314 15.00 2.46 -17.27
N GLY A 315 16.09 2.21 -16.52
CA GLY A 315 16.88 3.28 -15.90
C GLY A 315 16.26 3.92 -14.65
N LYS A 316 15.16 3.36 -14.12
CA LYS A 316 14.52 3.77 -12.87
C LYS A 316 14.69 2.69 -11.79
N HIS A 317 14.85 3.11 -10.54
CA HIS A 317 15.01 2.23 -9.38
C HIS A 317 13.90 2.46 -8.34
N LEU A 318 13.09 1.43 -8.08
CA LEU A 318 12.05 1.41 -7.05
C LEU A 318 12.52 0.65 -5.81
N TYR A 319 12.23 1.18 -4.62
CA TYR A 319 12.25 0.44 -3.36
C TYR A 319 10.82 0.22 -2.87
N PHE A 320 10.46 -1.02 -2.51
CA PHE A 320 9.21 -1.34 -1.83
C PHE A 320 9.55 -1.98 -0.48
N THR A 321 9.22 -1.30 0.61
CA THR A 321 9.70 -1.64 1.96
C THR A 321 9.07 -2.94 2.49
N GLY A 322 7.88 -3.30 2.01
CA GLY A 322 7.00 -4.22 2.74
C GLY A 322 6.62 -3.64 4.10
N ASP A 323 6.18 -4.51 5.00
CA ASP A 323 5.99 -4.14 6.41
C ASP A 323 7.30 -4.19 7.17
N THR A 324 7.49 -3.26 8.10
CA THR A 324 8.66 -3.23 8.96
C THR A 324 8.52 -2.30 10.15
N GLY A 325 9.12 -2.68 11.27
CA GLY A 325 9.57 -1.77 12.31
C GLY A 325 10.89 -1.09 11.92
N TYR A 326 11.23 0.00 12.60
CA TYR A 326 12.57 0.60 12.55
C TYR A 326 13.35 0.36 13.84
N ARG A 327 12.65 0.33 14.98
CA ARG A 327 13.18 0.18 16.34
C ARG A 327 12.10 -0.35 17.26
N ALA A 328 12.47 -1.07 18.32
CA ALA A 328 11.53 -1.55 19.32
C ALA A 328 11.47 -0.60 20.52
N VAL A 329 10.31 0.01 20.72
CA VAL A 329 9.99 0.94 21.81
C VAL A 329 9.42 0.16 23.00
N PRO A 330 9.82 0.40 24.25
CA PRO A 330 9.20 -0.20 25.45
C PRO A 330 7.91 0.53 25.83
N GLU A 331 7.18 0.04 26.85
CA GLU A 331 6.06 0.83 27.43
C GLU A 331 6.63 2.07 28.13
N LEU A 332 6.14 3.25 27.74
CA LEU A 332 6.56 4.56 28.26
C LEU A 332 5.47 5.18 29.14
N PRO A 333 5.80 6.16 29.99
CA PRO A 333 4.79 6.91 30.74
C PRO A 333 3.81 7.64 29.80
N GLU A 334 2.58 7.84 30.29
CA GLU A 334 1.49 8.41 29.49
C GLU A 334 1.79 9.86 29.06
N GLY A 335 1.72 10.11 27.74
CA GLY A 335 1.98 11.42 27.14
C GLY A 335 3.43 11.67 26.72
N GLU A 336 4.36 10.72 26.86
CA GLU A 336 5.74 10.87 26.40
C GLU A 336 5.93 10.55 24.90
N ASP A 337 6.77 11.34 24.22
CA ASP A 337 7.20 11.11 22.83
C ASP A 337 8.36 10.09 22.81
N ASP A 338 8.18 8.96 22.10
CA ASP A 338 9.25 7.97 21.93
C ASP A 338 10.41 8.49 21.06
N HIS A 339 10.24 9.65 20.42
CA HIS A 339 11.25 10.36 19.63
C HIS A 339 11.78 11.63 20.34
N ASP A 340 11.61 11.74 21.66
CA ASP A 340 12.31 12.69 22.53
C ASP A 340 13.82 12.35 22.58
N PRO A 341 14.75 13.31 22.41
CA PRO A 341 16.20 13.06 22.44
C PRO A 341 16.77 12.43 23.73
N LYS A 342 15.99 12.31 24.82
CA LYS A 342 16.38 11.52 26.00
C LYS A 342 16.32 9.99 25.77
N TYR A 343 15.68 9.53 24.68
CA TYR A 343 15.53 8.12 24.35
C TYR A 343 16.44 7.69 23.20
N ASP A 344 17.34 6.75 23.50
CA ASP A 344 18.24 6.10 22.54
C ASP A 344 17.89 4.61 22.44
N PHE A 345 16.91 4.28 21.60
CA PHE A 345 16.49 2.90 21.33
C PHE A 345 17.23 2.34 20.12
N PRO A 346 17.76 1.09 20.16
CA PRO A 346 18.46 0.50 19.03
C PRO A 346 17.63 0.52 17.73
N ILE A 347 18.25 1.03 16.67
CA ILE A 347 17.67 1.15 15.32
C ILE A 347 18.14 0.01 14.41
N CYS A 348 17.31 -0.35 13.43
CA CYS A 348 17.60 -1.43 12.49
C CYS A 348 18.64 -0.99 11.45
N PRO A 349 19.86 -1.56 11.43
CA PRO A 349 20.92 -1.14 10.51
C PRO A 349 20.65 -1.48 9.03
N ALA A 350 19.67 -2.36 8.79
CA ALA A 350 19.32 -2.88 7.46
C ALA A 350 18.98 -1.77 6.45
N PHE A 351 18.29 -0.70 6.87
CA PHE A 351 17.88 0.37 5.96
C PHE A 351 19.07 1.17 5.43
N LYS A 352 20.02 1.47 6.32
CA LYS A 352 21.26 2.15 5.96
C LYS A 352 22.15 1.28 5.07
N GLN A 353 22.23 -0.02 5.37
CA GLN A 353 22.84 -1.01 4.48
C GLN A 353 22.16 -1.04 3.10
N VAL A 354 20.83 -1.04 3.03
CA VAL A 354 20.08 -1.01 1.76
C VAL A 354 20.39 0.27 0.96
N GLY A 355 20.41 1.44 1.60
CA GLY A 355 20.79 2.69 0.93
C GLY A 355 22.27 2.79 0.57
N GLU A 356 23.15 2.05 1.24
CA GLU A 356 24.58 1.95 0.91
C GLU A 356 24.85 1.01 -0.27
N PHE A 357 24.25 -0.18 -0.26
CA PHE A 357 24.56 -1.23 -1.24
C PHE A 357 23.60 -1.29 -2.44
N ARG A 358 22.43 -0.63 -2.39
CA ARG A 358 21.45 -0.58 -3.50
C ARG A 358 20.92 0.82 -3.81
N GLY A 359 20.80 1.69 -2.80
CA GLY A 359 20.41 3.09 -3.02
C GLY A 359 21.44 3.90 -3.84
N PRO A 360 21.07 5.07 -4.36
CA PRO A 360 19.79 5.75 -4.16
C PRO A 360 18.68 5.20 -5.07
N PHE A 361 17.45 5.24 -4.57
CA PHE A 361 16.23 4.87 -5.32
C PHE A 361 15.51 6.12 -5.84
N ASP A 362 14.82 6.03 -6.97
CA ASP A 362 13.99 7.13 -7.47
C ASP A 362 12.71 7.28 -6.65
N LEU A 363 12.08 6.16 -6.31
CA LEU A 363 10.84 6.09 -5.52
C LEU A 363 10.95 5.01 -4.44
N GLY A 364 10.64 5.38 -3.19
CA GLY A 364 10.35 4.46 -2.09
C GLY A 364 8.84 4.31 -1.86
N LEU A 365 8.38 3.09 -1.61
CA LEU A 365 7.04 2.79 -1.12
C LEU A 365 7.20 2.29 0.32
N ILE A 366 6.75 3.09 1.29
CA ILE A 366 7.16 3.00 2.70
C ILE A 366 5.92 2.98 3.61
N PRO A 367 5.77 2.01 4.54
CA PRO A 367 4.61 1.94 5.42
C PRO A 367 4.61 3.14 6.37
N ILE A 368 3.42 3.67 6.67
CA ILE A 368 3.22 4.74 7.65
C ILE A 368 2.13 4.44 8.68
N GLY A 369 1.47 3.27 8.62
CA GLY A 369 0.40 2.85 9.52
C GLY A 369 0.68 1.49 10.19
N ALA A 370 -0.25 1.06 11.04
CA ALA A 370 -0.22 -0.13 11.90
C ALA A 370 0.71 -0.06 13.14
N TYR A 371 0.95 1.14 13.69
CA TYR A 371 2.00 1.36 14.70
C TYR A 371 1.50 1.55 16.15
N ALA A 372 0.19 1.70 16.42
CA ALA A 372 -0.29 2.07 17.75
C ALA A 372 -1.00 0.94 18.53
N PRO A 373 -0.71 0.77 19.85
CA PRO A 373 0.27 1.51 20.63
C PRO A 373 1.71 1.05 20.37
N ARG A 374 2.65 2.01 20.49
CA ARG A 374 4.05 1.85 20.05
C ARG A 374 4.78 0.67 20.71
N HIS A 375 4.56 0.43 22.00
CA HIS A 375 5.24 -0.65 22.73
C HIS A 375 4.82 -2.06 22.32
N MET A 376 3.67 -2.19 21.65
CA MET A 376 3.17 -3.45 21.12
C MET A 376 3.61 -3.71 19.66
N PHE A 377 3.65 -2.65 18.83
CA PHE A 377 3.80 -2.79 17.38
C PHE A 377 5.10 -2.22 16.79
N SER A 378 5.82 -1.31 17.45
CA SER A 378 7.02 -0.64 16.89
C SER A 378 8.09 -1.58 16.32
N SER A 379 8.30 -2.75 16.96
CA SER A 379 9.25 -3.76 16.49
C SER A 379 8.89 -4.40 15.13
N VAL A 380 7.65 -4.23 14.65
CA VAL A 380 7.13 -4.84 13.40
C VAL A 380 6.44 -3.83 12.46
N HIS A 381 6.01 -2.66 12.95
CA HIS A 381 5.49 -1.54 12.16
C HIS A 381 6.04 -0.21 12.71
N GLY A 382 6.79 0.52 11.89
CA GLY A 382 7.25 1.86 12.18
C GLY A 382 6.11 2.87 12.14
N ASP A 383 6.22 3.94 12.93
CA ASP A 383 5.33 5.10 12.79
C ASP A 383 5.82 6.05 11.66
N PRO A 384 5.12 7.15 11.36
CA PRO A 384 5.54 8.07 10.30
C PRO A 384 6.89 8.78 10.54
N HIS A 385 7.44 8.74 11.76
CA HIS A 385 8.75 9.31 12.08
C HIS A 385 9.87 8.27 11.90
N ASP A 386 9.63 7.02 12.32
CA ASP A 386 10.43 5.86 11.89
C ASP A 386 10.48 5.74 10.35
N ALA A 387 9.36 6.00 9.66
CA ALA A 387 9.28 5.97 8.20
C ALA A 387 10.16 7.04 7.52
N VAL A 388 10.29 8.24 8.11
CA VAL A 388 11.20 9.28 7.58
C VAL A 388 12.67 8.90 7.79
N HIS A 389 13.01 8.20 8.88
CA HIS A 389 14.35 7.59 9.00
C HIS A 389 14.58 6.56 7.89
N ILE A 390 13.64 5.63 7.65
CA ILE A 390 13.75 4.62 6.58
C ILE A 390 13.93 5.29 5.21
N PHE A 391 13.19 6.37 4.93
CA PHE A 391 13.33 7.16 3.71
C PHE A 391 14.74 7.74 3.52
N GLN A 392 15.33 8.29 4.58
CA GLN A 392 16.68 8.87 4.57
C GLN A 392 17.76 7.78 4.47
N ASP A 393 17.70 6.75 5.29
CA ASP A 393 18.70 5.67 5.36
C ASP A 393 18.77 4.86 4.06
N THR A 394 17.62 4.58 3.43
CA THR A 394 17.56 3.92 2.12
C THR A 394 17.96 4.84 0.95
N LYS A 395 18.11 6.15 1.19
CA LYS A 395 18.44 7.18 0.18
C LYS A 395 17.42 7.23 -0.98
N CYS A 396 16.14 7.16 -0.66
CA CYS A 396 15.08 7.39 -1.64
C CYS A 396 15.05 8.88 -2.04
N LYS A 397 14.93 9.20 -3.34
CA LYS A 397 14.81 10.58 -3.84
C LYS A 397 13.39 11.14 -3.64
N LYS A 398 12.39 10.26 -3.76
CA LYS A 398 10.97 10.49 -3.48
C LYS A 398 10.39 9.27 -2.75
N ALA A 399 9.28 9.44 -2.05
CA ALA A 399 8.52 8.33 -1.50
C ALA A 399 7.00 8.57 -1.47
N LEU A 400 6.24 7.47 -1.42
CA LEU A 400 4.81 7.46 -1.13
C LEU A 400 4.50 6.59 0.09
N GLY A 401 3.64 7.09 0.96
CA GLY A 401 3.15 6.38 2.14
C GLY A 401 2.18 5.25 1.79
N MET A 402 2.32 4.12 2.48
CA MET A 402 1.47 2.93 2.31
C MET A 402 1.09 2.32 3.67
N HIS A 403 0.39 1.18 3.66
CA HIS A 403 -0.02 0.45 4.87
C HIS A 403 -0.94 1.25 5.81
N TRP A 404 -1.80 2.10 5.25
CA TRP A 404 -2.75 2.94 5.99
C TRP A 404 -4.08 3.10 5.22
N GLY A 405 -5.06 3.78 5.83
CA GLY A 405 -6.26 4.27 5.14
C GLY A 405 -7.24 3.21 4.58
N THR A 406 -7.06 1.93 4.93
CA THR A 406 -7.76 0.81 4.27
C THR A 406 -8.41 -0.16 5.27
N TRP A 407 -7.62 -0.75 6.17
CA TRP A 407 -8.09 -1.58 7.28
C TRP A 407 -7.71 -0.95 8.62
N VAL A 408 -8.52 -1.18 9.65
CA VAL A 408 -8.12 -0.92 11.05
C VAL A 408 -7.46 -2.20 11.57
N LEU A 409 -6.14 -2.18 11.65
CA LEU A 409 -5.31 -3.28 12.18
C LEU A 409 -4.96 -3.05 13.67
N THR A 410 -4.92 -1.78 14.07
CA THR A 410 -4.29 -1.24 15.28
C THR A 410 -5.12 -0.09 15.86
N GLU A 411 -4.57 0.70 16.78
CA GLU A 411 -5.30 1.70 17.55
C GLU A 411 -5.16 3.17 17.06
N GLU A 412 -4.37 3.48 16.02
CA GLU A 412 -4.26 4.87 15.53
C GLU A 412 -5.46 5.31 14.68
N ASP A 413 -5.84 6.59 14.78
CA ASP A 413 -6.96 7.14 14.01
C ASP A 413 -6.64 7.17 12.51
N VAL A 414 -7.67 6.90 11.67
CA VAL A 414 -7.50 6.58 10.24
C VAL A 414 -6.88 7.69 9.38
N LEU A 415 -6.83 8.92 9.87
CA LEU A 415 -6.17 10.08 9.25
C LEU A 415 -4.97 10.63 10.07
N GLU A 416 -4.55 9.96 11.15
CA GLU A 416 -3.35 10.33 11.90
C GLU A 416 -2.05 10.14 11.10
N PRO A 417 -1.84 9.06 10.32
CA PRO A 417 -0.56 8.80 9.64
C PRO A 417 -0.07 9.93 8.71
N PRO A 418 -0.89 10.55 7.84
CA PRO A 418 -0.44 11.67 7.01
C PRO A 418 -0.09 12.94 7.79
N GLU A 419 -0.75 13.21 8.92
CA GLU A 419 -0.46 14.39 9.73
C GLU A 419 0.82 14.20 10.54
N LYS A 420 1.02 13.02 11.13
CA LYS A 420 2.30 12.64 11.75
C LYS A 420 3.45 12.62 10.74
N LEU A 421 3.23 12.21 9.48
CA LEU A 421 4.24 12.25 8.43
C LEU A 421 4.73 13.69 8.16
N LYS A 422 3.83 14.68 8.06
CA LYS A 422 4.21 16.10 7.90
C LYS A 422 5.02 16.61 9.09
N ILE A 423 4.59 16.26 10.31
CA ILE A 423 5.28 16.64 11.55
C ILE A 423 6.70 16.05 11.57
N ALA A 424 6.85 14.77 11.21
CA ALA A 424 8.15 14.12 11.09
C ALA A 424 9.04 14.78 10.04
N LEU A 425 8.56 14.96 8.80
CA LEU A 425 9.31 15.63 7.73
C LEU A 425 9.83 17.00 8.17
N LYS A 426 8.98 17.81 8.81
CA LYS A 426 9.35 19.10 9.37
C LYS A 426 10.42 18.99 10.46
N LYS A 427 10.31 18.01 11.38
CA LYS A 427 11.32 17.73 12.44
C LYS A 427 12.68 17.33 11.84
N PHE A 428 12.69 16.65 10.70
CA PHE A 428 13.89 16.30 9.93
C PHE A 428 14.37 17.38 8.93
N GLY A 429 13.74 18.56 8.89
CA GLY A 429 14.11 19.64 7.96
C GLY A 429 13.78 19.36 6.49
N LEU A 430 12.93 18.37 6.22
CA LEU A 430 12.46 18.01 4.88
C LEU A 430 11.18 18.78 4.52
N PRO A 431 10.94 19.07 3.22
CA PRO A 431 9.69 19.65 2.76
C PRO A 431 8.48 18.78 3.12
N GLU A 432 7.44 19.38 3.71
CA GLU A 432 6.17 18.72 4.10
C GLU A 432 5.35 18.18 2.90
N LYS A 433 5.79 18.44 1.65
CA LYS A 433 5.17 18.01 0.39
C LYS A 433 6.21 17.82 -0.72
N GLY A 434 5.92 16.95 -1.68
CA GLY A 434 6.71 16.77 -2.90
C GLY A 434 8.02 16.01 -2.70
N VAL A 435 8.20 15.34 -1.55
CA VAL A 435 9.39 14.56 -1.21
C VAL A 435 8.99 13.18 -0.71
N PHE A 436 8.27 13.10 0.41
CA PHE A 436 7.62 11.88 0.89
C PHE A 436 6.16 12.23 1.14
N ASP A 437 5.28 11.83 0.21
CA ASP A 437 3.88 12.24 0.20
C ASP A 437 2.93 11.09 0.52
N VAL A 438 1.64 11.41 0.68
CA VAL A 438 0.54 10.45 0.48
C VAL A 438 -0.32 10.85 -0.71
N CYS A 439 -1.12 9.92 -1.22
CA CYS A 439 -2.06 10.08 -2.33
C CYS A 439 -3.43 9.48 -2.00
N ASP A 440 -4.44 9.74 -2.84
CA ASP A 440 -5.74 9.07 -2.72
C ASP A 440 -5.66 7.60 -3.16
N ILE A 441 -6.59 6.77 -2.67
CA ILE A 441 -6.69 5.38 -3.11
C ILE A 441 -7.19 5.35 -4.56
N GLY A 442 -6.38 4.79 -5.46
CA GLY A 442 -6.56 4.81 -6.91
C GLY A 442 -5.86 5.98 -7.63
N GLU A 443 -5.19 6.88 -6.91
CA GLU A 443 -4.36 7.93 -7.53
C GLU A 443 -3.06 7.35 -8.09
N SER A 444 -2.59 7.93 -9.21
CA SER A 444 -1.32 7.59 -9.85
C SER A 444 -0.41 8.81 -9.89
N ARG A 445 0.90 8.62 -9.64
CA ARG A 445 1.92 9.66 -9.70
C ARG A 445 3.14 9.22 -10.48
N GLU A 446 3.88 10.19 -11.02
CA GLU A 446 5.02 9.98 -11.93
C GLU A 446 6.32 10.55 -11.36
N PHE A 447 7.43 9.85 -11.62
CA PHE A 447 8.74 10.01 -10.98
C PHE A 447 9.90 9.75 -11.96
#